data_AF-A0A6P6LV18-F1
#
_entry.id   AF-A0A6P6LV18-F1
#
_cell.length_a   1.000
_cell.length_b   1.000
_cell.length_c   1.000
_cell.angle_alpha   90.00
_cell.angle_beta   90.00
_cell.angle_gamma   90.00
#
_symmetry.space_group_name_H-M   'P 1'
#
loop_
_entity.id
_entity.type
_entity.pdbx_description
1 polymer ?
#
loop_
_entity_poly.entity_id
_entity_poly.type
_entity_poly.pdbx_seq_one_letter_code
_entity_poly.pdbx_strand_id
1 'polypeptide(L)'
;MIWKSTLLTTLILHLISFEGGQSIDPDVMLKSCFPPARPSSTNINAICLYGNGRPRYPASYFPPSSHAYARRAVKAVNRLESWFEQCCYGGLSHGNGQILCCAEQAWKNSLSHFCIEEYSIKTMVHECCEKKGDERLSCFDRQAPNPSYQPMCGYNAPPDRIFSWDPNTC
;
A
#
# COMPACT_ATOMS: atom_id res chain seq x y z
N MET A 1 -67.14 -24.41 -29.11
CA MET A 1 -66.19 -24.20 -30.21
C MET A 1 -64.80 -24.09 -29.64
N ILE A 2 -63.91 -24.93 -30.17
CA ILE A 2 -62.46 -25.03 -29.98
C ILE A 2 -61.84 -23.65 -30.38
N TRP A 3 -60.79 -23.09 -29.76
CA TRP A 3 -59.38 -23.51 -29.90
C TRP A 3 -58.41 -22.63 -29.10
N LYS A 4 -57.31 -23.27 -28.62
CA LYS A 4 -55.91 -22.78 -28.57
C LYS A 4 -55.57 -21.58 -27.68
N SER A 5 -54.36 -21.45 -27.12
CA SER A 5 -53.20 -22.32 -26.94
C SER A 5 -52.28 -21.53 -26.01
N THR A 6 -51.56 -22.28 -25.17
CA THR A 6 -50.36 -21.94 -24.41
C THR A 6 -49.47 -20.85 -25.02
N LEU A 7 -48.95 -19.94 -24.18
CA LEU A 7 -47.61 -19.38 -24.34
C LEU A 7 -47.00 -19.09 -22.96
N LEU A 8 -46.00 -19.90 -22.62
CA LEU A 8 -45.07 -19.74 -21.51
C LEU A 8 -44.44 -18.34 -21.55
N THR A 9 -44.55 -17.58 -20.48
CA THR A 9 -43.65 -16.44 -20.22
C THR A 9 -42.49 -16.93 -19.35
N THR A 10 -41.37 -17.23 -20.01
CA THR A 10 -40.10 -17.56 -19.35
C THR A 10 -39.57 -16.33 -18.61
N LEU A 11 -39.59 -16.41 -17.29
CA LEU A 11 -38.91 -15.49 -16.37
C LEU A 11 -37.40 -15.69 -16.52
N ILE A 12 -36.77 -15.02 -17.49
CA ILE A 12 -35.31 -14.91 -17.57
C ILE A 12 -34.93 -13.61 -16.87
N LEU A 13 -34.85 -13.67 -15.54
CA LEU A 13 -34.06 -12.70 -14.79
C LEU A 13 -32.60 -12.98 -15.14
N HIS A 14 -31.97 -12.00 -15.79
CA HIS A 14 -30.57 -12.05 -16.13
C HIS A 14 -29.73 -12.45 -14.92
N LEU A 15 -29.01 -13.56 -15.07
CA LEU A 15 -27.82 -13.87 -14.29
C LEU A 15 -26.83 -12.74 -14.51
N ILE A 16 -26.89 -11.72 -13.65
CA ILE A 16 -25.74 -10.86 -13.43
C ILE A 16 -24.73 -11.76 -12.74
N SER A 17 -23.77 -12.26 -13.52
CA SER A 17 -22.53 -12.78 -12.98
C SER A 17 -21.91 -11.67 -12.14
N PHE A 18 -22.15 -11.71 -10.83
CA PHE A 18 -21.28 -11.06 -9.87
C PHE A 18 -19.98 -11.85 -9.95
N GLU A 19 -19.05 -11.38 -10.80
CA GLU A 19 -17.65 -11.75 -10.62
C GLU A 19 -17.31 -11.36 -9.19
N GLY A 20 -17.17 -12.37 -8.34
CA GLY A 20 -16.76 -12.23 -6.97
C GLY A 20 -15.32 -11.72 -6.93
N GLY A 21 -15.15 -10.41 -7.14
CA GLY A 21 -14.01 -9.68 -6.63
C GLY A 21 -14.05 -9.86 -5.12
N GLN A 22 -13.20 -10.73 -4.61
CA GLN A 22 -13.11 -11.03 -3.19
C GLN A 22 -12.97 -9.71 -2.45
N SER A 23 -13.99 -9.29 -1.70
CA SER A 23 -13.94 -8.07 -0.90
C SER A 23 -12.95 -8.32 0.24
N ILE A 24 -11.68 -8.03 0.01
CA ILE A 24 -10.66 -8.26 1.03
C ILE A 24 -10.90 -7.25 2.14
N ASP A 25 -11.08 -7.75 3.36
CA ASP A 25 -11.22 -6.93 4.56
C ASP A 25 -10.05 -5.92 4.65
N PRO A 26 -10.32 -4.60 4.70
CA PRO A 26 -9.28 -3.58 4.76
C PRO A 26 -8.31 -3.77 5.93
N ASP A 27 -8.75 -4.35 7.05
CA ASP A 27 -7.89 -4.64 8.20
C ASP A 27 -6.96 -5.83 7.94
N VAL A 28 -7.43 -6.85 7.22
CA VAL A 28 -6.61 -7.99 6.80
C VAL A 28 -5.56 -7.54 5.78
N MET A 29 -5.93 -6.67 4.85
CA MET A 29 -5.00 -6.08 3.88
C MET A 29 -3.96 -5.19 4.55
N LEU A 30 -4.38 -4.37 5.52
CA LEU A 30 -3.46 -3.53 6.25
C LEU A 30 -2.37 -4.36 6.94
N LYS A 31 -2.77 -5.44 7.62
CA LYS A 31 -1.86 -6.34 8.34
C LYS A 31 -0.85 -7.05 7.43
N SER A 32 -1.07 -7.10 6.12
CA SER A 32 -0.12 -7.74 5.20
C SER A 32 0.92 -6.77 4.61
N CYS A 33 0.73 -5.46 4.77
CA CYS A 33 1.60 -4.45 4.14
C CYS A 33 2.14 -3.37 5.08
N PHE A 34 1.58 -3.21 6.28
CA PHE A 34 2.04 -2.23 7.26
C PHE A 34 2.49 -2.89 8.58
N PRO A 35 3.63 -2.45 9.15
CA PRO A 35 4.55 -1.44 8.62
C PRO A 35 5.41 -1.93 7.45
N PRO A 36 5.86 -1.06 6.53
CA PRO A 36 6.80 -1.45 5.49
C PRO A 36 8.19 -1.76 6.09
N ALA A 37 8.89 -2.74 5.54
CA ALA A 37 10.24 -3.10 5.99
C ALA A 37 11.29 -2.06 5.59
N ARG A 38 12.45 -2.08 6.24
CA ARG A 38 13.55 -1.20 5.88
C ARG A 38 14.17 -1.62 4.54
N PRO A 39 14.42 -0.68 3.62
CA PRO A 39 15.21 -0.95 2.42
C PRO A 39 16.62 -1.41 2.78
N SER A 40 17.11 -2.42 2.05
CA SER A 40 18.44 -3.00 2.23
C SER A 40 18.94 -3.57 0.90
N SER A 41 20.22 -3.91 0.84
CA SER A 41 20.81 -4.53 -0.34
C SER A 41 20.15 -5.85 -0.75
N THR A 42 19.48 -6.55 0.20
CA THR A 42 18.83 -7.83 -0.07
C THR A 42 17.42 -7.69 -0.64
N ASN A 43 16.73 -6.57 -0.40
CA ASN A 43 15.35 -6.36 -0.85
C ASN A 43 15.18 -5.22 -1.87
N ILE A 44 16.21 -4.41 -2.14
CA ILE A 44 16.13 -3.26 -3.05
C ILE A 44 15.68 -3.65 -4.47
N ASN A 45 16.14 -4.80 -4.98
CA ASN A 45 15.70 -5.29 -6.27
C ASN A 45 14.20 -5.60 -6.28
N ALA A 46 13.67 -6.22 -5.22
CA ALA A 46 12.25 -6.51 -5.09
C ALA A 46 11.40 -5.23 -4.93
N ILE A 47 11.92 -4.24 -4.20
CA ILE A 47 11.30 -2.92 -4.08
C ILE A 47 11.03 -2.33 -5.48
N CYS A 48 12.02 -2.34 -6.37
CA CYS A 48 11.87 -1.80 -7.72
C CYS A 48 11.07 -2.72 -8.66
N LEU A 49 11.44 -4.00 -8.74
CA LEU A 49 10.88 -4.92 -9.74
C LEU A 49 9.39 -5.25 -9.50
N TYR A 50 8.95 -5.27 -8.24
CA TYR A 50 7.61 -5.72 -7.88
C TYR A 50 6.67 -4.60 -7.45
N GLY A 51 7.07 -3.32 -7.59
CA GLY A 51 6.25 -2.17 -7.16
C GLY A 51 4.83 -2.16 -7.72
N ASN A 52 4.65 -2.55 -8.99
CA ASN A 52 3.32 -2.59 -9.64
C ASN A 52 2.42 -3.72 -9.13
N GLY A 53 3.01 -4.79 -8.59
CA GLY A 53 2.29 -5.92 -8.02
C GLY A 53 1.96 -5.75 -6.54
N ARG A 54 2.37 -4.64 -5.92
CA ARG A 54 2.05 -4.34 -4.52
C ARG A 54 0.82 -3.43 -4.41
N PRO A 55 -0.16 -3.77 -3.55
CA PRO A 55 -1.38 -2.98 -3.36
C PRO A 55 -1.19 -1.48 -3.12
N ARG A 56 -1.92 -0.66 -3.88
CA ARG A 56 -2.25 0.73 -3.56
C ARG A 56 -3.71 0.83 -3.17
N TYR A 57 -3.99 1.57 -2.11
CA TYR A 57 -5.33 1.66 -1.54
C TYR A 57 -5.79 3.11 -1.49
N PRO A 58 -6.52 3.60 -2.50
CA PRO A 58 -7.06 4.94 -2.45
C PRO A 58 -8.05 5.10 -1.29
N ALA A 59 -8.26 6.33 -0.84
CA ALA A 59 -9.11 6.63 0.31
C ALA A 59 -10.54 6.07 0.18
N SER A 60 -11.02 5.84 -1.04
CA SER A 60 -12.33 5.25 -1.34
C SER A 60 -12.51 3.80 -0.87
N TYR A 61 -11.43 3.07 -0.59
CA TYR A 61 -11.49 1.69 -0.06
C TYR A 61 -11.91 1.62 1.40
N PHE A 62 -11.87 2.75 2.11
CA PHE A 62 -12.22 2.83 3.52
C PHE A 62 -13.48 3.66 3.70
N PRO A 63 -14.48 3.17 4.47
CA PRO A 63 -15.64 4.00 4.81
C PRO A 63 -15.17 5.30 5.52
N PRO A 64 -15.70 6.48 5.16
CA PRO A 64 -15.23 7.76 5.72
C PRO A 64 -15.32 7.86 7.25
N SER A 65 -16.30 7.21 7.85
CA SER A 65 -16.58 7.25 9.29
C SER A 65 -15.85 6.19 10.13
N SER A 66 -15.15 5.23 9.53
CA SER A 66 -14.49 4.12 10.26
C SER A 66 -13.09 3.82 9.73
N HIS A 67 -12.32 2.97 10.41
CA HIS A 67 -10.96 2.56 10.00
C HIS A 67 -9.95 3.73 9.88
N ALA A 68 -10.08 4.74 10.75
CA ALA A 68 -9.23 5.94 10.70
C ALA A 68 -7.73 5.59 10.78
N TYR A 69 -7.36 4.63 11.63
CA TYR A 69 -6.01 4.09 11.72
C TYR A 69 -5.56 3.45 10.39
N ALA A 70 -6.36 2.53 9.85
CA ALA A 70 -6.03 1.84 8.61
C ALA A 70 -5.79 2.81 7.46
N ARG A 71 -6.62 3.87 7.34
CA ARG A 71 -6.44 4.92 6.32
C ARG A 71 -5.09 5.61 6.42
N ARG A 72 -4.64 5.95 7.63
CA ARG A 72 -3.34 6.63 7.84
C ARG A 72 -2.17 5.71 7.56
N ALA A 73 -2.24 4.47 8.03
CA ALA A 73 -1.20 3.48 7.81
C ALA A 73 -1.07 3.15 6.31
N VAL A 74 -2.19 2.92 5.62
CA VAL A 74 -2.22 2.75 4.17
C VAL A 74 -1.73 3.98 3.42
N LYS A 75 -2.09 5.19 3.85
CA LYS A 75 -1.61 6.43 3.24
C LYS A 75 -0.08 6.52 3.32
N ALA A 76 0.51 6.04 4.41
CA ALA A 76 1.96 5.92 4.55
C ALA A 76 2.54 4.86 3.58
N VAL A 77 1.90 3.70 3.41
CA VAL A 77 2.31 2.69 2.41
C VAL A 77 2.23 3.25 1.00
N ASN A 78 1.10 3.82 0.59
CA ASN A 78 0.92 4.38 -0.76
C ASN A 78 1.94 5.48 -1.06
N ARG A 79 2.21 6.37 -0.08
CA ARG A 79 3.23 7.41 -0.19
C ARG A 79 4.60 6.79 -0.42
N LEU A 80 4.97 5.80 0.39
CA LEU A 80 6.26 5.12 0.27
C LEU A 80 6.41 4.42 -1.08
N GLU A 81 5.40 3.71 -1.53
CA GLU A 81 5.43 3.02 -2.82
C GLU A 81 5.56 3.98 -4.01
N SER A 82 4.91 5.16 -3.95
CA SER A 82 5.11 6.22 -4.95
C SER A 82 6.52 6.80 -4.91
N TRP A 83 7.13 6.91 -3.73
CA TRP A 83 8.51 7.39 -3.58
C TRP A 83 9.53 6.34 -4.04
N PHE A 84 9.28 5.05 -3.80
CA PHE A 84 10.10 3.97 -4.34
C PHE A 84 10.10 3.96 -5.86
N GLU A 85 8.95 4.15 -6.50
CA GLU A 85 8.87 4.25 -7.97
C GLU A 85 9.82 5.34 -8.50
N GLN A 86 9.92 6.47 -7.81
CA GLN A 86 10.81 7.56 -8.20
C GLN A 86 12.28 7.26 -7.92
N CYS A 87 12.59 6.60 -6.79
CA CYS A 87 13.94 6.11 -6.54
C CYS A 87 14.40 5.08 -7.59
N CYS A 88 13.49 4.28 -8.13
CA CYS A 88 13.78 3.23 -9.10
C CYS A 88 13.80 3.72 -10.56
N TYR A 89 12.95 4.68 -10.93
CA TYR A 89 12.71 5.08 -12.33
C TYR A 89 12.83 6.58 -12.62
N GLY A 90 13.06 7.42 -11.60
CA GLY A 90 13.03 8.89 -11.67
C GLY A 90 14.24 9.56 -12.32
N GLY A 91 14.79 8.98 -13.40
CA GLY A 91 15.92 9.58 -14.15
C GLY A 91 17.29 9.34 -13.53
N LEU A 92 17.38 8.48 -12.53
CA LEU A 92 18.62 8.10 -11.87
C LEU A 92 19.30 6.98 -12.67
N SER A 93 20.32 7.32 -13.46
CA SER A 93 21.23 6.34 -14.08
C SER A 93 22.23 5.81 -13.04
N HIS A 94 21.70 5.27 -11.95
CA HIS A 94 22.47 5.01 -10.74
C HIS A 94 22.49 3.53 -10.36
N GLY A 95 23.65 3.06 -9.89
CA GLY A 95 23.80 1.72 -9.34
C GLY A 95 23.01 1.54 -8.04
N ASN A 96 22.85 0.29 -7.60
CA ASN A 96 22.03 -0.09 -6.44
C ASN A 96 22.29 0.71 -5.15
N GLY A 97 23.49 1.28 -4.96
CA GLY A 97 23.82 2.09 -3.78
C GLY A 97 23.02 3.38 -3.65
N GLN A 98 22.83 4.13 -4.74
CA GLN A 98 22.07 5.39 -4.69
C GLN A 98 20.56 5.12 -4.65
N ILE A 99 20.09 4.07 -5.33
CA ILE A 99 18.70 3.61 -5.23
C ILE A 99 18.39 3.23 -3.77
N LEU A 100 19.29 2.47 -3.13
CA LEU A 100 19.15 2.09 -1.73
C LEU A 100 19.11 3.32 -0.81
N CYS A 101 19.99 4.29 -1.00
CA CYS A 101 19.96 5.51 -0.21
C CYS A 101 18.64 6.28 -0.37
N CYS A 102 18.19 6.51 -1.60
CA CYS A 102 16.90 7.16 -1.87
C CYS A 102 15.74 6.41 -1.21
N ALA A 103 15.69 5.09 -1.37
CA ALA A 103 14.65 4.24 -0.79
C ALA A 103 14.67 4.32 0.75
N GLU A 104 15.84 4.27 1.38
CA GLU A 104 15.97 4.37 2.83
C GLU A 104 15.48 5.73 3.35
N GLN A 105 15.81 6.83 2.67
CA GLN A 105 15.30 8.15 3.01
C GLN A 105 13.77 8.23 2.85
N ALA A 106 13.24 7.71 1.74
CA ALA A 106 11.80 7.64 1.50
C ALA A 106 11.08 6.86 2.61
N TRP A 107 11.65 5.72 3.03
CA TRP A 107 11.12 4.90 4.10
C TRP A 107 11.10 5.64 5.44
N LYS A 108 12.22 6.25 5.85
CA LYS A 108 12.32 7.05 7.09
C LYS A 108 11.30 8.19 7.09
N ASN A 109 11.22 8.94 5.99
CA ASN A 109 10.33 10.08 5.86
C ASN A 109 8.86 9.65 5.89
N SER A 110 8.48 8.55 5.23
CA SER A 110 7.09 8.09 5.23
C SER A 110 6.62 7.70 6.63
N LEU A 111 7.45 6.97 7.39
CA LEU A 111 7.17 6.61 8.79
C LEU A 111 7.16 7.84 9.71
N SER A 112 8.04 8.82 9.48
CA SER A 112 8.01 10.09 10.21
C SER A 112 6.69 10.83 10.00
N HIS A 113 6.25 10.97 8.75
CA HIS A 113 4.97 11.58 8.42
C HIS A 113 3.78 10.81 9.03
N PHE A 114 3.82 9.48 9.02
CA PHE A 114 2.81 8.65 9.68
C PHE A 114 2.72 8.96 11.18
N CYS A 115 3.86 9.00 11.88
CA CYS A 115 3.87 9.30 13.31
C CYS A 115 3.39 10.73 13.62
N ILE A 116 3.77 11.72 12.80
CA ILE A 116 3.25 13.10 12.92
C ILE A 116 1.72 13.10 12.80
N GLU A 117 1.18 12.35 11.83
CA GLU A 117 -0.27 12.24 11.62
C GLU A 117 -0.96 11.54 12.81
N GLU A 118 -0.38 10.47 13.35
CA GLU A 118 -0.88 9.77 14.54
C GLU A 118 -0.94 10.67 15.79
N TYR A 119 0.05 11.55 15.99
CA TYR A 119 0.04 12.51 17.11
C TYR A 119 -0.91 13.70 16.89
N SER A 120 -1.34 13.96 15.65
CA SER A 120 -2.22 15.09 15.32
C SER A 120 -3.70 14.84 15.61
N ILE A 121 -4.05 13.64 16.07
CA ILE A 121 -5.41 13.17 16.26
C ILE A 121 -5.60 12.61 17.68
N LYS A 122 -6.86 12.54 18.13
CA LYS A 122 -7.21 12.05 19.48
C LYS A 122 -7.44 10.54 19.52
N THR A 123 -6.54 9.76 18.93
CA THR A 123 -6.57 8.28 19.02
C THR A 123 -5.31 7.75 19.69
N MET A 124 -5.33 6.47 20.10
CA MET A 124 -4.10 5.78 20.50
C MET A 124 -3.10 5.83 19.35
N VAL A 125 -1.87 6.20 19.66
CA VAL A 125 -0.76 6.30 18.72
C VAL A 125 -0.15 4.91 18.54
N HIS A 126 0.29 4.59 17.33
CA HIS A 126 1.06 3.37 17.07
C HIS A 126 2.28 3.23 18.01
N GLU A 127 2.47 2.06 18.63
CA GLU A 127 3.52 1.84 19.64
C GLU A 127 4.94 2.19 19.16
N CYS A 128 5.27 1.92 17.89
CA CYS A 128 6.58 2.29 17.35
C CYS A 128 6.80 3.81 17.28
N CYS A 129 5.73 4.61 17.13
CA CYS A 129 5.86 6.06 17.12
C CYS A 129 6.24 6.64 18.49
N GLU A 130 5.99 5.91 19.58
CA GLU A 130 6.39 6.28 20.94
C GLU A 130 7.91 6.17 21.15
N LYS A 131 8.59 5.36 20.33
CA LYS A 131 10.06 5.26 20.32
C LYS A 131 10.68 6.47 19.62
N LYS A 132 11.99 6.68 19.79
CA LYS A 132 12.75 7.81 19.23
C LYS A 132 13.92 7.34 18.37
N GLY A 133 14.34 8.18 17.41
CA GLY A 133 15.51 7.93 16.57
C GLY A 133 15.50 6.55 15.93
N ASP A 134 16.63 5.85 16.00
CA ASP A 134 16.79 4.52 15.42
C ASP A 134 15.92 3.44 16.09
N GLU A 135 15.56 3.58 17.37
CA GLU A 135 14.67 2.62 18.04
C GLU A 135 13.28 2.60 17.40
N ARG A 136 12.78 3.76 16.96
CA ARG A 136 11.53 3.87 16.19
C ARG A 136 11.64 3.12 14.88
N LEU A 137 12.73 3.35 14.15
CA LEU A 137 12.96 2.70 12.86
C LEU A 137 13.08 1.18 13.02
N SER A 138 13.86 0.70 13.99
CA SER A 138 14.00 -0.72 14.29
C SER A 138 12.70 -1.37 14.78
N CYS A 139 11.83 -0.62 15.48
CA CYS A 139 10.52 -1.11 15.87
C CYS A 139 9.66 -1.41 14.64
N PHE A 140 9.56 -0.46 13.71
CA PHE A 140 8.80 -0.65 12.46
C PHE A 140 9.35 -1.79 11.61
N ASP A 141 10.67 -1.85 11.44
CA ASP A 141 11.32 -2.89 10.63
C ASP A 141 11.05 -4.31 11.19
N ARG A 142 11.14 -4.48 12.52
CA ARG A 142 10.86 -5.78 13.17
C ARG A 142 9.41 -6.24 13.02
N GLN A 143 8.49 -5.30 12.88
CA GLN A 143 7.06 -5.59 12.75
C GLN A 143 6.62 -5.73 11.29
N ALA A 144 7.52 -5.58 10.33
CA ALA A 144 7.15 -5.57 8.93
C ALA A 144 6.67 -6.96 8.45
N PRO A 145 5.43 -7.08 7.95
CA PRO A 145 4.86 -8.37 7.54
C PRO A 145 5.42 -8.88 6.20
N ASN A 146 6.02 -8.00 5.38
CA ASN A 146 6.55 -8.34 4.06
C ASN A 146 7.98 -7.79 3.83
N PRO A 147 9.00 -8.33 4.52
CA PRO A 147 10.38 -7.84 4.42
C PRO A 147 11.04 -8.05 3.06
N SER A 148 10.51 -8.99 2.28
CA SER A 148 10.97 -9.32 0.93
C SER A 148 10.22 -8.58 -0.17
N TYR A 149 9.28 -7.68 0.18
CA TYR A 149 8.55 -6.85 -0.78
C TYR A 149 7.85 -7.66 -1.89
N GLN A 150 7.36 -8.84 -1.54
CA GLN A 150 6.68 -9.73 -2.47
C GLN A 150 5.38 -9.09 -2.99
N PRO A 151 5.04 -9.24 -4.28
CA PRO A 151 3.79 -8.76 -4.84
C PRO A 151 2.61 -9.59 -4.32
N MET A 152 1.41 -9.02 -4.39
CA MET A 152 0.18 -9.77 -4.16
C MET A 152 -0.26 -10.41 -5.49
N CYS A 153 -0.46 -11.73 -5.49
CA CYS A 153 -0.85 -12.46 -6.69
C CYS A 153 -2.14 -11.88 -7.29
N GLY A 154 -2.11 -11.52 -8.57
CA GLY A 154 -3.27 -11.01 -9.31
C GLY A 154 -3.62 -9.53 -9.09
N TYR A 155 -2.78 -8.75 -8.39
CA TYR A 155 -3.00 -7.32 -8.18
C TYR A 155 -2.18 -6.45 -9.15
N ASN A 156 -2.78 -5.35 -9.66
CA ASN A 156 -2.10 -4.29 -10.42
C ASN A 156 -2.44 -2.91 -9.84
N ALA A 157 -1.42 -2.15 -9.45
CA ALA A 157 -1.57 -0.81 -8.89
C ALA A 157 -2.08 0.22 -9.93
N PRO A 158 -3.04 1.10 -9.57
CA PRO A 158 -3.31 2.30 -10.37
C PRO A 158 -2.14 3.30 -10.26
N PRO A 159 -1.81 4.06 -11.33
CA PRO A 159 -0.66 4.97 -11.36
C PRO A 159 -0.90 6.22 -10.48
N ASP A 160 0.12 6.68 -9.74
CA ASP A 160 0.04 7.93 -8.96
C ASP A 160 1.38 8.71 -8.95
N ARG A 161 1.32 10.06 -9.10
CA ARG A 161 2.48 10.91 -9.43
C ARG A 161 2.85 11.97 -8.37
N ILE A 162 4.18 12.15 -8.27
CA ILE A 162 5.01 13.29 -7.81
C ILE A 162 5.52 13.25 -6.34
N PHE A 163 6.86 13.12 -6.22
CA PHE A 163 7.71 13.46 -5.07
C PHE A 163 9.02 14.10 -5.60
N SER A 164 9.81 14.68 -4.70
CA SER A 164 11.12 15.25 -4.99
C SER A 164 12.07 14.86 -3.86
N TRP A 165 13.21 14.26 -4.23
CA TRP A 165 14.27 13.78 -3.32
C TRP A 165 15.53 14.65 -3.45
N ASP A 166 16.33 14.74 -2.37
CA ASP A 166 17.64 15.41 -2.32
C ASP A 166 18.82 14.42 -2.34
N PRO A 167 19.62 14.38 -3.42
CA PRO A 167 20.74 13.46 -3.58
C PRO A 167 21.94 13.73 -2.65
N ASN A 168 22.00 14.85 -1.93
CA ASN A 168 23.15 15.23 -1.10
C ASN A 168 23.04 14.78 0.37
N THR A 169 21.99 14.06 0.71
CA THR A 169 21.71 13.58 2.08
C THR A 169 22.02 12.08 2.25
N CYS A 170 22.74 11.53 1.28
CA CYS A 170 23.47 10.26 1.35
C CYS A 170 24.92 10.55 1.77
#